data_AF-N9DSU4-F1
#
_entry.id   AF-N9DSU4-F1
#
_cell.length_a   1.000
_cell.length_b   1.000
_cell.length_c   1.000
_cell.angle_alpha   90.00
_cell.angle_beta   90.00
_cell.angle_gamma   90.00
#
_symmetry.space_group_name_H-M   'P 1'
#
loop_
_entity.id
_entity.type
_entity.pdbx_description
1 polymer ?
#
loop_
_entity_poly.entity_id
_entity_poly.type
_entity_poly.pdbx_seq_one_letter_code
_entity_poly.pdbx_strand_id
1 'polypeptide(L)'
;MIDLTSDVEKELLTAMDKYKAIAEELIDKLITETDQPEKEKINAGHYYEIQDADFLNGQKMLSDDWSFFVHGEHCMFENLITGQILEVSLGNKASIGNLDPYFFYNFLKTTVEFNHLTKYFVHPFSSTLDFFEKLERQKILTMDFGVYRKL
;
A
#
# COMPACT_ATOMS: atom_id res chain seq x y z
N MET A 1 -20.14 13.50 0.27
CA MET A 1 -19.81 13.09 -1.11
C MET A 1 -18.86 14.13 -1.69
N ILE A 2 -17.63 13.73 -1.99
CA ILE A 2 -16.60 14.61 -2.54
C ILE A 2 -16.91 14.89 -4.00
N ASP A 3 -16.97 16.18 -4.36
CA ASP A 3 -17.13 16.62 -5.75
C ASP A 3 -15.75 16.84 -6.37
N LEU A 4 -15.30 15.86 -7.16
CA LEU A 4 -13.99 15.86 -7.82
C LEU A 4 -14.20 16.14 -9.30
N THR A 5 -13.32 16.94 -9.90
CA THR A 5 -13.27 17.06 -11.36
C THR A 5 -12.81 15.73 -11.97
N SER A 6 -13.18 15.49 -13.24
CA SER A 6 -12.76 14.26 -13.94
C SER A 6 -11.25 14.09 -13.99
N ASP A 7 -10.49 15.19 -14.08
CA ASP A 7 -9.03 15.12 -14.14
C ASP A 7 -8.42 14.74 -12.78
N VAL A 8 -8.96 15.26 -11.68
CA VAL A 8 -8.52 14.88 -10.32
C VAL A 8 -8.85 13.42 -10.04
N GLU A 9 -10.03 12.94 -10.45
CA GLU A 9 -10.39 11.53 -10.30
C GLU A 9 -9.45 10.61 -11.08
N LYS A 10 -9.09 10.96 -12.33
CA LYS A 10 -8.09 10.21 -13.10
C LYS A 10 -6.74 10.17 -12.41
N GLU A 11 -6.29 11.30 -11.86
CA GLU A 11 -5.01 11.39 -11.16
C GLU A 11 -5.00 10.51 -9.90
N LEU A 12 -6.10 10.46 -9.14
CA LEU A 12 -6.26 9.55 -8.00
C LEU A 12 -6.24 8.08 -8.43
N LEU A 13 -6.84 7.74 -9.57
CA LEU A 13 -6.80 6.39 -10.12
C LEU A 13 -5.37 6.01 -10.55
N THR A 14 -4.60 6.95 -11.09
CA THR A 14 -3.17 6.77 -11.38
C THR A 14 -2.36 6.58 -10.10
N ALA A 15 -2.68 7.31 -9.03
CA ALA A 15 -2.02 7.12 -7.74
C ALA A 15 -2.29 5.72 -7.16
N MET A 16 -3.49 5.15 -7.33
CA MET A 16 -3.79 3.76 -6.95
C MET A 16 -2.96 2.74 -7.74
N ASP A 17 -2.80 2.95 -9.06
CA ASP A 17 -1.98 2.07 -9.90
C ASP A 17 -0.51 2.14 -9.48
N LYS A 18 -0.02 3.35 -9.21
CA LYS A 18 1.35 3.58 -8.75
C LYS A 18 1.60 2.96 -7.38
N TYR A 19 0.65 3.10 -6.44
CA TYR A 19 0.70 2.45 -5.13
C TYR A 19 0.85 0.94 -5.28
N LYS A 20 0.01 0.30 -6.11
CA LYS A 20 0.08 -1.14 -6.34
C LYS A 20 1.43 -1.56 -6.93
N ALA A 21 1.91 -0.84 -7.95
CA ALA A 21 3.18 -1.16 -8.60
C ALA A 21 4.37 -1.07 -7.62
N ILE A 22 4.41 -0.03 -6.77
CA ILE A 22 5.45 0.11 -5.74
C ILE A 22 5.31 -0.99 -4.68
N ALA A 23 4.08 -1.31 -4.25
CA ALA A 23 3.84 -2.37 -3.28
C ALA A 23 4.30 -3.75 -3.79
N GLU A 24 4.07 -4.06 -5.07
CA GLU A 24 4.58 -5.28 -5.71
C GLU A 24 6.11 -5.32 -5.71
N GLU A 25 6.77 -4.22 -6.10
CA GLU A 25 8.22 -4.10 -6.07
C GLU A 25 8.79 -4.30 -4.66
N LEU A 26 8.21 -3.63 -3.65
CA LEU A 26 8.71 -3.66 -2.28
C LEU A 26 8.51 -5.01 -1.60
N ILE A 27 7.41 -5.71 -1.89
CA ILE A 27 7.23 -7.08 -1.40
C ILE A 27 8.23 -8.02 -2.06
N ASP A 28 8.46 -7.90 -3.37
CA ASP A 28 9.48 -8.71 -4.05
C ASP A 28 10.88 -8.45 -3.47
N LYS A 29 11.24 -7.19 -3.22
CA LYS A 29 12.49 -6.82 -2.51
C LYS A 29 12.53 -7.42 -1.11
N LEU A 30 11.47 -7.29 -0.32
CA LEU A 30 11.41 -7.87 1.02
C LEU A 30 11.65 -9.38 1.00
N ILE A 31 11.03 -10.11 0.07
CA ILE A 31 11.18 -11.57 -0.05
C ILE A 31 12.59 -11.97 -0.49
N THR A 32 13.18 -11.21 -1.43
CA THR A 32 14.43 -11.59 -2.09
C THR A 32 15.69 -11.10 -1.37
N GLU A 33 15.61 -9.97 -0.68
CA GLU A 33 16.75 -9.32 -0.03
C GLU A 33 16.88 -9.66 1.46
N THR A 34 15.87 -10.32 2.04
CA THR A 34 15.87 -10.71 3.46
C THR A 34 15.86 -12.23 3.64
N ASP A 35 16.29 -12.69 4.82
CA ASP A 35 16.31 -14.10 5.16
C ASP A 35 15.01 -14.56 5.83
N GLN A 36 13.91 -14.52 5.07
CA GLN A 36 12.60 -14.97 5.55
C GLN A 36 12.61 -16.47 5.92
N PRO A 37 12.08 -16.86 7.11
CA PRO A 37 12.12 -18.24 7.57
C PRO A 37 11.27 -19.20 6.73
N GLU A 38 10.13 -18.72 6.22
CA GLU A 38 9.13 -19.54 5.52
C GLU A 38 9.17 -19.35 3.99
N LYS A 39 10.38 -19.16 3.41
CA LYS A 39 10.60 -18.84 1.99
C LYS A 39 9.80 -19.71 1.02
N GLU A 40 9.70 -21.01 1.25
CA GLU A 40 8.93 -21.91 0.36
C GLU A 40 7.44 -21.58 0.32
N LYS A 41 6.82 -21.31 1.48
CA LYS A 41 5.41 -20.93 1.57
C LYS A 41 5.16 -19.53 1.02
N ILE A 42 6.07 -18.60 1.33
CA ILE A 42 6.02 -17.23 0.81
C ILE A 42 6.06 -17.26 -0.72
N ASN A 43 6.95 -18.05 -1.33
CA ASN A 43 7.02 -18.24 -2.78
C ASN A 43 5.77 -18.91 -3.37
N ALA A 44 5.05 -19.71 -2.58
CA ALA A 44 3.74 -20.26 -2.93
C ALA A 44 2.59 -19.24 -2.79
N GLY A 45 2.86 -18.02 -2.35
CA GLY A 45 1.90 -16.92 -2.23
C GLY A 45 1.27 -16.75 -0.85
N HIS A 46 1.79 -17.42 0.17
CA HIS A 46 1.35 -17.28 1.57
C HIS A 46 2.07 -16.09 2.23
N TYR A 47 1.74 -14.87 1.82
CA TYR A 47 2.42 -13.67 2.30
C TYR A 47 2.17 -13.36 3.77
N TYR A 48 1.15 -13.96 4.39
CA TYR A 48 0.95 -13.89 5.85
C TYR A 48 2.07 -14.58 6.65
N GLU A 49 2.92 -15.38 6.00
CA GLU A 49 4.10 -15.99 6.60
C GLU A 49 5.32 -15.06 6.56
N ILE A 50 5.24 -13.90 5.89
CA ILE A 50 6.28 -12.88 5.93
C ILE A 50 6.33 -12.34 7.36
N GLN A 51 7.51 -12.41 7.95
CA GLN A 51 7.74 -11.99 9.32
C GLN A 51 8.65 -10.77 9.35
N ASP A 52 8.63 -10.07 10.49
CA ASP A 52 9.69 -9.13 10.86
C ASP A 52 10.95 -9.91 11.23
N ALA A 53 11.47 -10.69 10.27
CA ALA A 53 12.63 -11.56 10.42
C ALA A 53 13.92 -10.77 10.74
N ASP A 54 13.85 -9.45 10.61
CA ASP A 54 14.90 -8.49 10.94
C ASP A 54 15.09 -8.29 12.46
N PHE A 55 14.20 -8.83 13.29
CA PHE A 55 14.51 -9.02 14.73
C PHE A 55 15.57 -10.09 14.96
N LEU A 56 15.84 -10.99 14.00
CA LEU A 56 16.79 -12.11 14.16
C LEU A 56 18.16 -11.85 13.52
N ASN A 57 18.25 -11.02 12.46
CA ASN A 57 19.50 -10.87 11.68
C ASN A 57 20.03 -9.42 11.51
N GLY A 58 19.33 -8.40 12.01
CA GLY A 58 19.85 -7.03 12.09
C GLY A 58 19.94 -6.25 10.77
N GLN A 59 19.43 -6.81 9.66
CA GLN A 59 19.04 -6.02 8.50
C GLN A 59 17.79 -5.21 8.90
N LYS A 60 17.57 -4.02 8.33
CA LYS A 60 16.31 -3.22 8.47
C LYS A 60 16.05 -2.41 7.20
N MET A 61 16.79 -2.73 6.15
CA MET A 61 16.93 -1.95 4.94
C MET A 61 16.97 -2.88 3.75
N LEU A 62 16.21 -2.48 2.74
CA LEU A 62 16.23 -2.98 1.39
C LEU A 62 17.04 -2.00 0.54
N SER A 63 17.31 -2.41 -0.70
CA SER A 63 17.89 -1.56 -1.73
C SER A 63 17.08 -0.27 -1.95
N ASP A 64 17.76 0.75 -2.48
CA ASP A 64 17.20 2.07 -2.77
C ASP A 64 16.66 2.81 -1.54
N ASP A 65 17.31 2.63 -0.39
CA ASP A 65 17.06 3.32 0.88
C ASP A 65 15.66 3.07 1.46
N TRP A 66 15.04 1.94 1.12
CA TRP A 66 13.79 1.51 1.72
C TRP A 66 14.05 0.80 3.04
N SER A 67 13.36 1.24 4.08
CA SER A 67 13.21 0.48 5.32
C SER A 67 11.85 -0.20 5.33
N PHE A 68 11.70 -1.23 6.16
CA PHE A 68 10.44 -1.92 6.33
C PHE A 68 10.19 -2.27 7.79
N PHE A 69 8.92 -2.48 8.12
CA PHE A 69 8.47 -2.89 9.44
C PHE A 69 7.22 -3.77 9.28
N VAL A 70 7.39 -5.07 9.52
CA VAL A 70 6.27 -6.02 9.46
C VAL A 70 5.54 -6.01 10.80
N HIS A 71 4.22 -5.77 10.79
CA HIS A 71 3.40 -5.76 11.99
C HIS A 71 1.99 -6.30 11.73
N GLY A 72 1.60 -7.32 12.50
CA GLY A 72 0.31 -7.99 12.31
C GLY A 72 0.20 -8.53 10.89
N GLU A 73 -0.86 -8.15 10.18
CA GLU A 73 -1.14 -8.57 8.80
C GLU A 73 -0.63 -7.58 7.74
N HIS A 74 0.29 -6.67 8.11
CA HIS A 74 0.79 -5.60 7.24
C HIS A 74 2.31 -5.47 7.28
N CYS A 75 2.86 -4.82 6.26
CA CYS A 75 4.22 -4.33 6.22
C CYS A 75 4.23 -2.85 5.83
N MET A 76 4.74 -2.02 6.74
CA MET A 76 5.02 -0.62 6.47
C MET A 76 6.38 -0.52 5.77
N PHE A 77 6.45 0.22 4.69
CA PHE A 77 7.69 0.59 4.02
C PHE A 77 7.88 2.10 4.08
N GLU A 78 9.11 2.54 4.34
CA GLU A 78 9.50 3.96 4.31
C GLU A 78 10.80 4.14 3.54
N ASN A 79 10.77 4.99 2.52
CA ASN A 79 11.99 5.40 1.82
C ASN A 79 12.67 6.52 2.61
N LEU A 80 13.86 6.25 3.15
CA LEU A 80 14.53 7.16 4.09
C LEU A 80 15.06 8.44 3.44
N ILE A 81 15.17 8.48 2.10
CA ILE A 81 15.62 9.67 1.36
C ILE A 81 14.44 10.57 1.01
N THR A 82 13.33 10.00 0.54
CA THR A 82 12.17 10.76 0.05
C THR A 82 11.10 10.97 1.12
N GLY A 83 11.09 10.16 2.18
CA GLY A 83 10.05 10.10 3.20
C GLY A 83 8.75 9.47 2.71
N GLN A 84 8.74 8.80 1.55
CA GLN A 84 7.56 8.12 1.01
C GLN A 84 7.20 6.91 1.88
N ILE A 85 5.93 6.77 2.25
CA ILE A 85 5.42 5.68 3.09
C ILE A 85 4.34 4.89 2.36
N LEU A 86 4.42 3.56 2.46
CA LEU A 86 3.41 2.60 1.99
C LEU A 86 3.10 1.59 3.09
N GLU A 87 1.86 1.12 3.16
CA GLU A 87 1.43 0.09 4.11
C GLU A 87 0.76 -1.05 3.34
N VAL A 88 1.42 -2.19 3.22
CA VAL A 88 0.96 -3.27 2.32
C VAL A 88 0.38 -4.42 3.13
N SER A 89 -0.81 -4.89 2.77
CA SER A 89 -1.42 -6.08 3.40
C SER A 89 -0.70 -7.37 3.01
N LEU A 90 -0.29 -8.15 4.00
CA LEU A 90 0.42 -9.42 3.89
C LEU A 90 -0.55 -10.61 3.92
N GLY A 91 -1.61 -10.60 3.11
CA GLY A 91 -2.52 -11.75 3.04
C GLY A 91 -1.98 -12.82 2.09
N ASN A 92 -2.19 -12.59 0.80
CA ASN A 92 -1.67 -13.43 -0.27
C ASN A 92 -1.24 -12.55 -1.44
N LYS A 93 -0.80 -13.15 -2.54
CA LYS A 93 -0.36 -12.39 -3.72
C LYS A 93 -1.41 -11.43 -4.27
N ALA A 94 -2.70 -11.78 -4.22
CA ALA A 94 -3.77 -10.89 -4.67
C ALA A 94 -4.04 -9.74 -3.68
N SER A 95 -3.60 -9.86 -2.42
CA SER A 95 -3.72 -8.80 -1.43
C SER A 95 -2.74 -7.65 -1.65
N ILE A 96 -1.69 -7.84 -2.46
CA ILE A 96 -0.80 -6.73 -2.83
C ILE A 96 -1.59 -5.70 -3.63
N GLY A 97 -1.57 -4.46 -3.15
CA GLY A 97 -2.36 -3.37 -3.72
C GLY A 97 -3.77 -3.25 -3.17
N ASN A 98 -4.13 -4.04 -2.14
CA ASN A 98 -5.28 -3.74 -1.31
C ASN A 98 -5.13 -2.32 -0.72
N LEU A 99 -6.24 -1.60 -0.71
CA LEU A 99 -6.33 -0.21 -0.31
C LEU A 99 -7.13 -0.09 0.98
N ASP A 100 -6.50 0.47 2.00
CA ASP A 100 -7.15 1.02 3.18
C ASP A 100 -7.26 2.55 3.03
N PRO A 101 -8.38 3.18 3.43
CA PRO A 101 -8.56 4.62 3.28
C PRO A 101 -7.49 5.46 3.98
N TYR A 102 -7.07 5.10 5.20
CA TYR A 102 -6.06 5.84 5.94
C TYR A 102 -4.67 5.64 5.33
N PHE A 103 -4.31 4.41 5.01
CA PHE A 103 -3.00 4.10 4.42
C PHE A 103 -2.83 4.68 3.02
N PHE A 104 -3.87 4.63 2.18
CA PHE A 104 -3.83 5.27 0.87
C PHE A 104 -3.71 6.80 0.98
N TYR A 105 -4.44 7.43 1.91
CA TYR A 105 -4.23 8.86 2.18
C TYR A 105 -2.79 9.16 2.61
N ASN A 106 -2.20 8.32 3.46
CA ASN A 106 -0.82 8.51 3.90
C ASN A 106 0.18 8.36 2.74
N PHE A 107 -0.05 7.41 1.83
CA PHE A 107 0.71 7.29 0.58
C PHE A 107 0.62 8.57 -0.26
N LEU A 108 -0.58 9.10 -0.49
CA LEU A 108 -0.75 10.37 -1.20
C LEU A 108 0.02 11.50 -0.51
N LYS A 109 -0.10 11.60 0.81
CA LYS A 109 0.56 12.64 1.62
C LYS A 109 2.08 12.57 1.57
N THR A 110 2.65 11.38 1.53
CA THR A 110 4.12 11.20 1.60
C THR A 110 4.76 11.05 0.22
N THR A 111 3.96 10.90 -0.83
CA THR A 111 4.46 10.85 -2.21
C THR A 111 4.45 12.23 -2.83
N VAL A 112 5.62 12.80 -3.13
CA VAL A 112 5.77 14.16 -3.67
C VAL A 112 4.89 14.42 -4.88
N GLU A 113 4.78 13.45 -5.80
CA GLU A 113 3.94 13.53 -7.01
C GLU A 113 2.46 13.69 -6.70
N PHE A 114 1.96 13.14 -5.59
CA PHE A 114 0.52 13.06 -5.28
C PHE A 114 0.09 13.89 -4.06
N ASN A 115 1.03 14.52 -3.35
CA ASN A 115 0.74 15.25 -2.12
C ASN A 115 -0.35 16.31 -2.31
N HIS A 116 -0.40 16.99 -3.46
CA HIS A 116 -1.41 18.01 -3.76
C HIS A 116 -2.84 17.46 -3.80
N LEU A 117 -3.03 16.16 -3.99
CA LEU A 117 -4.34 15.51 -3.98
C LEU A 117 -4.94 15.43 -2.56
N THR A 118 -4.10 15.49 -1.52
CA THR A 118 -4.58 15.42 -0.13
C THR A 118 -5.54 16.53 0.25
N LYS A 119 -5.50 17.68 -0.44
CA LYS A 119 -6.41 18.82 -0.22
C LYS A 119 -7.89 18.48 -0.44
N TYR A 120 -8.19 17.41 -1.19
CA TYR A 120 -9.56 16.96 -1.43
C TYR A 120 -10.10 16.05 -0.32
N PHE A 121 -9.25 15.62 0.61
CA PHE A 121 -9.61 14.74 1.72
C PHE A 121 -9.51 15.48 3.06
N VAL A 122 -10.56 16.23 3.39
CA VAL A 122 -10.64 17.05 4.63
C VAL A 122 -10.41 16.21 5.89
N HIS A 123 -10.95 15.00 5.90
CA HIS A 123 -10.76 14.02 6.96
C HIS A 123 -10.06 12.78 6.37
N PRO A 124 -8.78 12.53 6.70
CA PRO A 124 -7.95 11.50 6.06
C PRO A 124 -8.64 10.16 5.82
N PHE A 125 -9.27 9.59 6.85
CA PHE A 125 -9.98 8.32 6.75
C PHE A 125 -11.34 8.47 6.07
N SER A 126 -12.28 9.25 6.66
CA SER A 126 -13.67 9.27 6.20
C SER A 126 -13.85 9.89 4.82
N SER A 127 -13.06 10.91 4.46
CA SER A 127 -13.09 11.46 3.10
C SER A 127 -12.55 10.45 2.07
N THR A 128 -11.49 9.72 2.40
CA THR A 128 -10.95 8.70 1.48
C THR A 128 -11.91 7.51 1.35
N LEU A 129 -12.59 7.13 2.43
CA LEU A 129 -13.64 6.11 2.42
C LEU A 129 -14.83 6.54 1.54
N ASP A 130 -15.33 7.77 1.70
CA ASP A 130 -16.38 8.33 0.82
C ASP A 130 -16.03 8.21 -0.67
N PHE A 131 -14.75 8.42 -1.01
CA PHE A 131 -14.24 8.28 -2.37
C PHE A 131 -14.19 6.81 -2.81
N PHE A 132 -13.71 5.90 -1.97
CA PHE A 132 -13.65 4.47 -2.27
C PHE A 132 -15.05 3.89 -2.49
N GLU A 133 -16.02 4.23 -1.65
CA GLU A 133 -17.42 3.83 -1.82
C GLU A 133 -18.02 4.40 -3.12
N LYS A 134 -17.63 5.60 -3.54
CA LYS A 134 -18.03 6.15 -4.84
C LYS A 134 -17.49 5.28 -5.98
N LEU A 135 -16.20 4.95 -5.96
CA LEU A 135 -15.58 4.11 -6.98
C LEU A 135 -16.13 2.67 -6.98
N GLU A 136 -16.49 2.14 -5.81
CA GLU A 136 -17.16 0.84 -5.69
C GLU A 136 -18.54 0.85 -6.38
N ARG A 137 -19.36 1.89 -6.14
CA ARG A 137 -20.65 2.06 -6.84
C ARG A 137 -20.49 2.19 -8.35
N GLN A 138 -19.36 2.74 -8.81
CA GLN A 138 -18.99 2.84 -10.22
C GLN A 138 -18.35 1.56 -10.78
N LYS A 139 -18.16 0.51 -9.95
CA LYS A 139 -17.49 -0.75 -10.31
C LYS A 139 -16.05 -0.55 -10.80
N ILE A 140 -15.35 0.43 -10.22
CA ILE A 140 -13.92 0.65 -10.40
C ILE A 140 -13.13 -0.02 -9.27
N LEU A 141 -13.67 0.04 -8.05
CA LEU A 141 -13.19 -0.77 -6.93
C LEU A 141 -14.17 -1.90 -6.62
N THR A 142 -13.66 -2.93 -5.96
CA THR A 142 -14.45 -3.94 -5.25
C THR A 142 -14.03 -3.95 -3.79
N MET A 143 -14.97 -4.24 -2.89
CA MET A 143 -14.73 -4.43 -1.47
C MET A 143 -15.00 -5.89 -1.09
N ASP A 144 -14.05 -6.53 -0.43
CA ASP A 144 -14.24 -7.83 0.19
C ASP A 144 -13.74 -7.79 1.64
N PHE A 145 -14.56 -8.24 2.59
CA PHE A 145 -14.30 -8.17 4.03
C PHE A 145 -13.74 -6.83 4.55
N GLY A 146 -14.21 -5.70 4.00
CA GLY A 146 -13.79 -4.35 4.41
C GLY A 146 -12.50 -3.85 3.76
N VAL A 147 -11.95 -4.59 2.79
CA VAL A 147 -10.73 -4.22 2.07
C VAL A 147 -11.04 -3.88 0.63
N TYR A 148 -10.55 -2.74 0.15
CA TYR A 148 -10.79 -2.30 -1.23
C TYR A 148 -9.69 -2.76 -2.17
N ARG A 149 -10.07 -3.10 -3.41
CA ARG A 149 -9.15 -3.40 -4.49
C ARG A 149 -9.65 -2.80 -5.80
N LYS A 150 -8.73 -2.27 -6.60
CA LYS A 150 -9.04 -1.80 -7.96
C LYS A 150 -9.23 -2.99 -8.91
N LEU A 151 -10.33 -2.97 -9.65
CA LEU A 151 -10.71 -4.00 -10.62
C LEU A 151 -9.88 -3.95 -11.90
#